data_AF-A0A7L9AVW1-F1
#
_entry.id   AF-A0A7L9AVW1-F1
#
_cell.length_a   1.000
_cell.length_b   1.000
_cell.length_c   1.000
_cell.angle_alpha   90.00
_cell.angle_beta   90.00
_cell.angle_gamma   90.00
#
_symmetry.space_group_name_H-M   'P 1'
#
loop_
_entity.id
_entity.type
_entity.pdbx_description
1 polymer ?
#
loop_
_entity_poly.entity_id
_entity_poly.type
_entity_poly.pdbx_seq_one_letter_code
_entity_poly.pdbx_strand_id
1 'polypeptide(L)'
;EIYTSILLNIDLKSVISPGKLHSILNLFDVVREYFGGYMKDQLLSQFFKIFYAVCSNIASVLSNVDKVHISYVKVMKNLRTLSISILGKLFDHFDKYVWSKDELFVIFKCLIWPLVPRLSIKGVNNPTPLLKLFNIWCQNPRYYTLFITSDENDSSLSVLPFIFKLVIAPKTSPGVVNLILDMIEKLLTLIEDEEERDIPKIESFCTLKVEAEDKVDINYGSKILIPHLPCILEVMKRRFA
;
A
#
# COMPACT_ATOMS: atom_id res chain seq x y z
N GLU A 1 -4.51 8.82 15.68
CA GLU A 1 -4.29 10.18 16.25
C GLU A 1 -3.29 11.06 15.48
N ILE A 2 -2.08 10.58 15.15
CA ILE A 2 -1.01 11.39 14.51
C ILE A 2 -1.50 12.10 13.23
N TYR A 3 -2.14 11.37 12.30
CA TYR A 3 -2.61 11.93 11.04
C TYR A 3 -3.64 13.05 11.25
N THR A 4 -4.70 12.79 12.02
CA THR A 4 -5.76 13.76 12.29
C THR A 4 -5.21 15.01 12.98
N SER A 5 -4.30 14.82 13.94
CA SER A 5 -3.65 15.94 14.63
C SER A 5 -2.82 16.82 13.67
N ILE A 6 -2.00 16.20 12.80
CA ILE A 6 -1.20 16.96 11.83
C ILE A 6 -2.11 17.64 10.80
N LEU A 7 -3.15 16.96 10.31
CA LEU A 7 -4.06 17.49 9.30
C LEU A 7 -4.81 18.74 9.81
N LEU A 8 -5.29 18.71 11.06
CA LEU A 8 -6.06 19.81 11.64
C LEU A 8 -5.19 21.00 12.04
N ASN A 9 -3.93 20.77 12.42
CA ASN A 9 -3.05 21.79 13.00
C ASN A 9 -1.95 22.27 12.05
N ILE A 10 -1.96 21.87 10.77
CA ILE A 10 -0.89 22.26 9.84
C ILE A 10 -0.90 23.76 9.56
N ASP A 11 0.19 24.44 9.91
CA ASP A 11 0.46 25.80 9.43
C ASP A 11 1.22 25.73 8.10
N LEU A 12 0.52 26.06 7.01
CA LEU A 12 1.10 26.08 5.65
C LEU A 12 2.24 27.11 5.50
N LYS A 13 2.34 28.11 6.38
CA LYS A 13 3.45 29.08 6.40
C LYS A 13 4.71 28.53 7.06
N SER A 14 4.59 27.47 7.86
CA SER A 14 5.67 26.89 8.65
C SER A 14 5.76 25.36 8.46
N VAL A 15 5.64 24.89 7.22
CA VAL A 15 5.79 23.47 6.89
C VAL A 15 7.26 23.03 6.89
N ILE A 16 7.50 21.76 7.21
CA ILE A 16 8.84 21.16 7.09
C ILE A 16 9.28 21.28 5.62
N SER A 17 10.49 21.80 5.40
CA SER A 17 11.00 22.02 4.05
C SER A 17 11.17 20.69 3.29
N PRO A 18 11.02 20.69 1.95
CA PRO A 18 11.06 19.44 1.18
C PRO A 18 12.44 18.77 1.24
N GLY A 19 13.51 19.57 1.32
CA GLY A 19 14.87 19.07 1.50
C GLY A 19 15.02 18.28 2.80
N LYS A 20 14.48 18.79 3.92
CA LYS A 20 14.48 18.08 5.21
C LYS A 20 13.68 16.79 5.14
N LEU A 21 12.48 16.82 4.56
CA LEU A 21 11.67 15.60 4.39
C LEU A 21 12.38 14.56 3.53
N HIS A 22 13.03 14.98 2.45
CA HIS A 22 13.82 14.10 1.59
C HIS A 22 14.98 13.45 2.35
N SER A 23 15.77 14.24 3.09
CA SER A 23 16.88 13.74 3.90
C SER A 23 16.42 12.75 4.97
N ILE A 24 15.29 13.02 5.63
CA ILE A 24 14.71 12.09 6.62
C ILE A 24 14.29 10.78 5.93
N LEU A 25 13.63 10.84 4.77
CA LEU A 25 13.24 9.64 4.01
C LEU A 25 14.46 8.82 3.58
N ASN A 26 15.56 9.46 3.14
CA ASN A 26 16.80 8.73 2.84
C ASN A 26 17.40 8.09 4.09
N LEU A 27 17.32 8.77 5.23
CA LEU A 27 17.76 8.21 6.51
C LEU A 27 16.93 6.99 6.93
N PHE A 28 15.62 6.98 6.66
CA PHE A 28 14.77 5.79 6.86
C PHE A 28 15.31 4.57 6.12
N ASP A 29 15.70 4.76 4.86
CA ASP A 29 16.20 3.65 4.04
C ASP A 29 17.53 3.10 4.58
N VAL A 30 18.45 3.99 4.95
CA VAL A 30 19.75 3.63 5.54
C VAL A 30 19.57 2.95 6.91
N VAL A 31 18.76 3.53 7.80
CA VAL A 31 18.55 3.01 9.15
C VAL A 31 17.86 1.64 9.10
N ARG A 32 16.86 1.45 8.22
CA ARG A 32 16.27 0.13 7.97
C ARG A 32 17.33 -0.88 7.54
N GLU A 33 18.16 -0.53 6.55
CA GLU A 33 19.16 -1.44 5.98
C GLU A 33 20.19 -1.90 7.02
N TYR A 34 20.74 -0.97 7.81
CA TYR A 34 21.85 -1.27 8.72
C TYR A 34 21.41 -1.65 10.14
N PHE A 35 20.27 -1.16 10.60
CA PHE A 35 19.81 -1.34 11.98
C PHE A 35 18.51 -2.13 12.12
N GLY A 36 17.80 -2.42 11.01
CA GLY A 36 16.47 -3.05 11.04
C GLY A 36 16.43 -4.34 11.86
N GLY A 37 17.34 -5.28 11.59
CA GLY A 37 17.42 -6.56 12.32
C GLY A 37 17.79 -6.44 13.81
N TYR A 38 18.24 -5.28 14.28
CA TYR A 38 18.60 -5.05 15.69
C TYR A 38 17.54 -4.24 16.46
N MET A 39 16.51 -3.73 15.79
CA MET A 39 15.47 -2.94 16.46
C MET A 39 14.54 -3.83 17.27
N LYS A 40 14.46 -3.57 18.58
CA LYS A 40 13.39 -4.11 19.44
C LYS A 40 12.09 -3.33 19.23
N ASP A 41 10.96 -3.92 19.62
CA ASP A 41 9.60 -3.41 19.39
C ASP A 41 9.41 -1.92 19.74
N GLN A 42 9.97 -1.46 20.86
CA GLN A 42 9.82 -0.06 21.28
C GLN A 42 10.54 0.92 20.34
N LEU A 43 11.77 0.59 19.92
CA LEU A 43 12.54 1.44 19.00
C LEU A 43 11.93 1.39 17.61
N LEU A 44 11.47 0.21 17.19
CA LEU A 44 10.77 0.01 15.92
C LEU A 44 9.47 0.84 15.87
N SER A 45 8.69 0.85 16.96
CA SER A 45 7.50 1.70 17.07
C SER A 45 7.83 3.19 16.96
N GLN A 46 8.91 3.65 17.59
CA GLN A 46 9.35 5.05 17.47
C GLN A 46 9.80 5.39 16.04
N PHE A 47 10.53 4.48 15.41
CA PHE A 47 10.97 4.60 14.02
C PHE A 47 9.77 4.77 13.09
N PHE A 48 8.77 3.90 13.20
CA PHE A 48 7.54 3.99 12.40
C PHE A 48 6.72 5.25 12.71
N LYS A 49 6.60 5.69 13.97
CA LYS A 49 5.92 6.95 14.32
C LYS A 49 6.49 8.16 13.58
N ILE A 50 7.82 8.23 13.46
CA ILE A 50 8.48 9.30 12.70
C ILE A 50 8.14 9.18 11.21
N PHE A 51 8.12 7.96 10.66
CA PHE A 51 7.76 7.71 9.25
C PHE A 51 6.34 8.19 8.95
N TYR A 52 5.39 7.85 9.82
CA TYR A 52 3.99 8.27 9.69
C TYR A 52 3.82 9.78 9.83
N ALA A 53 4.58 10.43 10.71
CA ALA A 53 4.58 11.88 10.84
C ALA A 53 5.06 12.57 9.54
N VAL A 54 6.11 12.04 8.91
CA VAL A 54 6.60 12.51 7.60
C VAL A 54 5.53 12.33 6.53
N CYS A 55 4.91 11.14 6.45
CA CYS A 55 3.85 10.85 5.47
C CYS A 55 2.63 11.76 5.67
N SER A 56 2.24 11.99 6.93
CA SER A 56 1.11 12.87 7.28
C SER A 56 1.38 14.32 6.91
N ASN A 57 2.61 14.81 7.09
CA ASN A 57 3.01 16.15 6.64
C ASN A 57 2.90 16.28 5.12
N ILE A 58 3.44 15.32 4.37
CA ILE A 58 3.35 15.29 2.90
C ILE A 58 1.88 15.25 2.45
N ALA A 59 1.06 14.41 3.09
CA ALA A 59 -0.36 14.29 2.78
C ALA A 59 -1.11 15.58 3.04
N SER A 60 -0.88 16.22 4.19
CA SER A 60 -1.57 17.46 4.60
C SER A 60 -1.28 18.63 3.66
N VAL A 61 -0.04 18.77 3.19
CA VAL A 61 0.31 19.77 2.16
C VAL A 61 -0.40 19.45 0.83
N LEU A 62 -0.44 18.18 0.44
CA LEU A 62 -1.10 17.73 -0.80
C LEU A 62 -2.63 17.71 -0.72
N SER A 63 -3.23 17.88 0.45
CA SER A 63 -4.65 18.14 0.63
C SER A 63 -5.01 19.62 0.46
N ASN A 64 -4.01 20.51 0.47
CA ASN A 64 -4.16 21.96 0.33
C ASN A 64 -3.50 22.48 -0.96
N VAL A 65 -3.57 21.71 -2.06
CA VAL A 65 -2.87 22.05 -3.32
C VAL A 65 -3.21 23.43 -3.87
N ASP A 66 -4.44 23.90 -3.66
CA ASP A 66 -4.89 25.21 -4.16
C ASP A 66 -4.27 26.38 -3.40
N LYS A 67 -3.72 26.12 -2.20
CA LYS A 67 -3.07 27.12 -1.33
C LYS A 67 -1.55 27.04 -1.38
N VAL A 68 -0.98 26.16 -2.20
CA VAL A 68 0.44 25.82 -2.22
C VAL A 68 1.00 26.04 -3.62
N HIS A 69 2.19 26.63 -3.72
CA HIS A 69 2.83 26.88 -5.01
C HIS A 69 3.02 25.57 -5.81
N ILE A 70 2.73 25.60 -7.11
CA ILE A 70 2.69 24.39 -7.96
C ILE A 70 4.00 23.59 -7.98
N SER A 71 5.16 24.26 -7.95
CA SER A 71 6.46 23.60 -7.85
C SER A 71 6.60 22.81 -6.56
N TYR A 72 6.05 23.31 -5.46
CA TYR A 72 6.06 22.65 -4.17
C TYR A 72 5.14 21.42 -4.17
N VAL A 73 3.98 21.52 -4.82
CA VAL A 73 3.07 20.37 -5.05
C VAL A 73 3.77 19.26 -5.84
N LYS A 74 4.54 19.61 -6.89
CA LYS A 74 5.31 18.63 -7.66
C LYS A 74 6.34 17.91 -6.78
N VAL A 75 7.09 18.65 -5.97
CA VAL A 75 8.08 18.06 -5.06
C VAL A 75 7.41 17.14 -4.02
N MET A 76 6.29 17.56 -3.42
CA MET A 76 5.57 16.74 -2.46
C MET A 76 5.00 15.45 -3.07
N LYS A 77 4.54 15.48 -4.33
CA LYS A 77 4.13 14.26 -5.05
C LYS A 77 5.31 13.30 -5.22
N ASN A 78 6.50 13.81 -5.55
CA ASN A 78 7.70 12.98 -5.65
C ASN A 78 8.11 12.39 -4.29
N LEU A 79 8.01 13.18 -3.21
CA LEU A 79 8.26 12.69 -1.85
C LEU A 79 7.27 11.61 -1.44
N ARG A 80 5.98 11.75 -1.77
CA ARG A 80 5.00 10.67 -1.57
C ARG A 80 5.40 9.39 -2.32
N THR A 81 5.86 9.52 -3.57
CA THR A 81 6.34 8.36 -4.34
C THR A 81 7.55 7.70 -3.69
N LEU A 82 8.51 8.48 -3.17
CA LEU A 82 9.65 7.96 -2.40
C LEU A 82 9.19 7.26 -1.11
N SER A 83 8.24 7.85 -0.38
CA SER A 83 7.66 7.23 0.82
C SER A 83 7.02 5.88 0.53
N ILE A 84 6.38 5.68 -0.63
CA ILE A 84 5.83 4.38 -1.02
C ILE A 84 6.92 3.35 -1.29
N SER A 85 8.00 3.76 -1.96
CA SER A 85 9.14 2.86 -2.17
C SER A 85 9.79 2.44 -0.85
N ILE A 86 9.94 3.36 0.10
CA ILE A 86 10.45 3.05 1.45
C ILE A 86 9.45 2.17 2.19
N LEU A 87 8.16 2.46 2.13
CA LEU A 87 7.11 1.64 2.74
C LEU A 87 7.17 0.19 2.26
N GLY A 88 7.37 -0.04 0.96
CA GLY A 88 7.57 -1.38 0.41
C GLY A 88 8.73 -2.10 1.08
N LYS A 89 9.89 -1.44 1.20
CA LYS A 89 11.06 -2.01 1.88
C LYS A 89 10.82 -2.26 3.37
N LEU A 90 9.96 -1.45 4.02
CA LEU A 90 9.59 -1.65 5.43
C LEU A 90 8.70 -2.88 5.61
N PHE A 91 7.69 -3.07 4.75
CA PHE A 91 6.87 -4.29 4.75
C PHE A 91 7.71 -5.54 4.44
N ASP A 92 8.65 -5.44 3.50
CA ASP A 92 9.53 -6.53 3.09
C ASP A 92 10.52 -6.93 4.21
N HIS A 93 11.17 -5.95 4.85
CA HIS A 93 12.18 -6.22 5.89
C HIS A 93 11.55 -6.59 7.24
N PHE A 94 10.41 -5.99 7.59
CA PHE A 94 9.71 -6.23 8.86
C PHE A 94 8.47 -7.11 8.63
N ASP A 95 8.69 -8.22 7.93
CA ASP A 95 7.67 -9.22 7.57
C ASP A 95 6.86 -9.71 8.77
N LYS A 96 7.51 -9.91 9.92
CA LYS A 96 6.91 -10.37 11.19
C LYS A 96 6.21 -9.27 12.00
N TYR A 97 6.35 -8.00 11.63
CA TYR A 97 5.73 -6.89 12.36
C TYR A 97 4.20 -6.94 12.29
N VAL A 98 3.55 -6.72 13.44
CA VAL A 98 2.08 -6.72 13.54
C VAL A 98 1.59 -5.27 13.41
N TRP A 99 1.33 -4.85 12.17
CA TRP A 99 0.81 -3.52 11.87
C TRP A 99 -0.55 -3.30 12.53
N SER A 100 -0.66 -2.25 13.35
CA SER A 100 -1.91 -1.93 14.03
C SER A 100 -2.91 -1.22 13.11
N LYS A 101 -4.20 -1.26 13.50
CA LYS A 101 -5.29 -0.57 12.78
C LYS A 101 -5.00 0.92 12.55
N ASP A 102 -4.47 1.60 13.57
CA ASP A 102 -4.13 3.02 13.50
C ASP A 102 -3.01 3.29 12.50
N GLU A 103 -1.97 2.46 12.47
CA GLU A 103 -0.85 2.60 11.54
C GLU A 103 -1.30 2.37 10.10
N LEU A 104 -2.07 1.30 9.88
CA LEU A 104 -2.68 1.01 8.59
C LEU A 104 -3.58 2.17 8.15
N PHE A 105 -4.40 2.72 9.03
CA PHE A 105 -5.24 3.88 8.72
C PHE A 105 -4.40 5.06 8.19
N VAL A 106 -3.30 5.40 8.86
CA VAL A 106 -2.40 6.48 8.42
C VAL A 106 -1.75 6.15 7.07
N ILE A 107 -1.25 4.93 6.89
CA ILE A 107 -0.65 4.47 5.63
C ILE A 107 -1.65 4.61 4.48
N PHE A 108 -2.87 4.08 4.67
CA PHE A 108 -3.89 4.08 3.64
C PHE A 108 -4.34 5.49 3.28
N LYS A 109 -4.63 6.34 4.27
CA LYS A 109 -5.02 7.75 4.04
C LYS A 109 -3.93 8.58 3.37
N CYS A 110 -2.66 8.42 3.77
CA CYS A 110 -1.58 9.28 3.29
C CYS A 110 -0.98 8.85 1.94
N LEU A 111 -0.87 7.54 1.73
CA LEU A 111 -0.05 6.97 0.66
C LEU A 111 -0.86 6.14 -0.35
N ILE A 112 -1.87 5.38 0.10
CA ILE A 112 -2.58 4.42 -0.75
C ILE A 112 -3.79 5.08 -1.45
N TRP A 113 -4.77 5.57 -0.68
CA TRP A 113 -6.00 6.19 -1.18
C TRP A 113 -5.81 7.38 -2.11
N PRO A 114 -4.81 8.26 -1.93
CA PRO A 114 -4.57 9.34 -2.89
C PRO A 114 -4.12 8.88 -4.29
N LEU A 115 -3.72 7.60 -4.44
CA LEU A 115 -3.10 7.07 -5.64
C LEU A 115 -3.85 5.90 -6.29
N VAL A 116 -4.50 5.03 -5.50
CA VAL A 116 -5.26 3.87 -5.98
C VAL A 116 -6.27 4.24 -7.08
N PRO A 117 -7.10 5.30 -6.95
CA PRO A 117 -8.07 5.68 -7.98
C PRO A 117 -7.45 6.00 -9.35
N ARG A 118 -6.18 6.40 -9.36
CA ARG A 118 -5.45 6.82 -10.56
C ARG A 118 -4.59 5.70 -11.14
N LEU A 119 -4.58 4.52 -10.54
CA LEU A 119 -3.71 3.40 -10.91
C LEU A 119 -3.95 2.95 -12.35
N SER A 120 -5.21 2.76 -12.75
CA SER A 120 -5.59 2.38 -14.12
C SER A 120 -5.24 3.41 -15.22
N ILE A 121 -4.92 4.65 -14.84
CA ILE A 121 -4.54 5.72 -15.78
C ILE A 121 -3.02 5.89 -15.80
N LYS A 122 -2.39 5.92 -14.63
CA LYS A 122 -0.96 6.21 -14.49
C LYS A 122 -0.08 4.97 -14.55
N GLY A 123 -0.65 3.80 -14.27
CA GLY A 123 0.08 2.53 -14.16
C GLY A 123 0.13 1.70 -15.43
N VAL A 124 -0.44 2.17 -16.55
CA VAL A 124 -0.52 1.38 -17.79
C VAL A 124 0.84 1.14 -18.43
N ASN A 125 1.78 2.09 -18.34
CA ASN A 125 3.04 2.01 -19.08
C ASN A 125 4.09 1.14 -18.37
N ASN A 126 4.26 1.32 -17.05
CA ASN A 126 5.30 0.66 -16.26
C ASN A 126 4.81 0.40 -14.83
N PRO A 127 5.30 -0.66 -14.15
CA PRO A 127 4.99 -0.90 -12.75
C PRO A 127 5.32 0.29 -11.87
N THR A 128 4.27 0.92 -11.33
CA THR A 128 4.42 2.06 -10.42
C THR A 128 4.96 1.61 -9.07
N PRO A 129 5.57 2.51 -8.27
CA PRO A 129 5.94 2.18 -6.89
C PRO A 129 4.77 1.66 -6.05
N LEU A 130 3.54 2.13 -6.29
CA LEU A 130 2.35 1.62 -5.62
C LEU A 130 2.05 0.17 -6.02
N LEU A 131 2.14 -0.16 -7.32
CA LEU A 131 1.94 -1.53 -7.79
C LEU A 131 3.04 -2.47 -7.27
N LYS A 132 4.29 -1.99 -7.18
CA LYS A 132 5.39 -2.75 -6.58
C LYS A 132 5.18 -2.99 -5.08
N LEU A 133 4.65 -2.02 -4.34
CA LEU A 133 4.25 -2.21 -2.94
C LEU A 133 3.19 -3.31 -2.82
N PHE A 134 2.17 -3.30 -3.68
CA PHE A 134 1.18 -4.38 -3.68
C PHE A 134 1.81 -5.73 -4.03
N ASN A 135 2.76 -5.77 -4.94
CA ASN A 135 3.48 -7.02 -5.22
C ASN A 135 4.23 -7.57 -4.00
N ILE A 136 4.82 -6.69 -3.18
CA ILE A 136 5.45 -7.08 -1.91
C ILE A 136 4.41 -7.68 -0.95
N TRP A 137 3.24 -7.05 -0.83
CA TRP A 137 2.16 -7.61 0.00
C TRP A 137 1.71 -8.99 -0.46
N CYS A 138 1.74 -9.28 -1.76
CA CYS A 138 1.39 -10.61 -2.27
C CYS A 138 2.39 -11.70 -1.85
N GLN A 139 3.64 -11.35 -1.51
CA GLN A 139 4.66 -12.33 -1.11
C GLN A 139 4.48 -12.85 0.32
N ASN A 140 3.60 -12.26 1.13
CA ASN A 140 3.31 -12.73 2.49
C ASN A 140 1.79 -12.80 2.72
N PRO A 141 1.21 -13.99 2.96
CA PRO A 141 -0.23 -14.17 3.20
C PRO A 141 -0.83 -13.30 4.32
N ARG A 142 -0.03 -12.93 5.33
CA ARG A 142 -0.48 -12.05 6.44
C ARG A 142 -0.92 -10.68 5.94
N TYR A 143 -0.43 -10.23 4.78
CA TYR A 143 -0.80 -8.94 4.18
C TYR A 143 -2.04 -9.02 3.27
N TYR A 144 -2.64 -10.19 3.04
CA TYR A 144 -3.75 -10.33 2.09
C TYR A 144 -4.99 -9.54 2.51
N THR A 145 -5.20 -9.35 3.81
CA THR A 145 -6.26 -8.48 4.36
C THR A 145 -6.15 -7.01 3.90
N LEU A 146 -4.95 -6.55 3.56
CA LEU A 146 -4.71 -5.18 3.08
C LEU A 146 -5.36 -4.93 1.71
N PHE A 147 -5.55 -5.97 0.91
CA PHE A 147 -6.15 -5.88 -0.41
C PHE A 147 -7.66 -5.64 -0.40
N ILE A 148 -8.33 -6.05 0.67
CA ILE A 148 -9.76 -5.85 0.89
C ILE A 148 -10.05 -4.75 1.91
N THR A 149 -9.01 -4.07 2.39
CA THR A 149 -9.17 -2.89 3.23
C THR A 149 -9.95 -1.84 2.44
N SER A 150 -10.95 -1.22 3.06
CA SER A 150 -11.80 -0.21 2.42
C SER A 150 -11.79 1.11 3.19
N ASP A 151 -12.14 2.22 2.53
CA ASP A 151 -12.40 3.46 3.25
C ASP A 151 -13.67 3.34 4.09
N GLU A 152 -13.64 3.83 5.32
CA GLU A 152 -14.79 3.81 6.23
C GLU A 152 -16.00 4.58 5.68
N ASN A 153 -15.77 5.55 4.79
CA ASN A 153 -16.82 6.40 4.20
C ASN A 153 -17.16 6.00 2.76
N ASP A 154 -16.35 5.14 2.13
CA ASP A 154 -16.51 4.73 0.73
C ASP A 154 -15.99 3.30 0.54
N SER A 155 -16.92 2.34 0.61
CA SER A 155 -16.61 0.92 0.40
C SER A 155 -16.17 0.60 -1.03
N SER A 156 -16.36 1.51 -2.00
CA SER A 156 -15.85 1.32 -3.36
C SER A 156 -14.33 1.53 -3.45
N LEU A 157 -13.74 2.20 -2.44
CA LEU A 157 -12.32 2.46 -2.37
C LEU A 157 -11.59 1.31 -1.64
N SER A 158 -11.33 0.23 -2.37
CA SER A 158 -10.48 -0.90 -1.95
C SER A 158 -9.41 -1.19 -3.01
N VAL A 159 -8.38 -2.00 -2.73
CA VAL A 159 -7.22 -2.12 -3.62
C VAL A 159 -7.50 -2.98 -4.86
N LEU A 160 -8.07 -4.18 -4.69
CA LEU A 160 -8.22 -5.16 -5.78
C LEU A 160 -9.03 -4.64 -6.99
N PRO A 161 -10.18 -3.95 -6.84
CA PRO A 161 -10.92 -3.43 -7.98
C PRO A 161 -10.08 -2.55 -8.90
N PHE A 162 -9.16 -1.75 -8.37
CA PHE A 162 -8.32 -0.86 -9.18
C PHE A 162 -7.13 -1.59 -9.81
N ILE A 163 -6.60 -2.65 -9.18
CA ILE A 163 -5.62 -3.54 -9.81
C ILE A 163 -6.25 -4.23 -11.02
N PHE A 164 -7.46 -4.78 -10.86
CA PHE A 164 -8.16 -5.44 -11.97
C PHE A 164 -8.61 -4.47 -13.05
N LYS A 165 -9.00 -3.24 -12.69
CA LYS A 165 -9.23 -2.17 -13.66
C LYS A 165 -7.96 -1.85 -14.46
N LEU A 166 -6.78 -1.89 -13.83
CA LEU A 166 -5.50 -1.67 -14.52
C LEU A 166 -5.16 -2.84 -15.47
N VAL A 167 -5.30 -4.10 -15.03
CA VAL A 167 -4.88 -5.25 -15.88
C VAL A 167 -5.72 -5.36 -17.15
N ILE A 168 -7.02 -5.01 -17.08
CA ILE A 168 -7.90 -5.04 -18.24
C ILE A 168 -7.88 -3.73 -19.05
N ALA A 169 -7.21 -2.67 -18.55
CA ALA A 169 -7.21 -1.38 -19.21
C ALA A 169 -6.56 -1.46 -20.61
N PRO A 170 -7.06 -0.68 -21.59
CA PRO A 170 -6.44 -0.60 -22.90
C PRO A 170 -4.99 -0.14 -22.78
N LYS A 171 -4.10 -0.75 -23.56
CA LYS A 171 -2.68 -0.37 -23.66
C LYS A 171 -1.86 -0.59 -22.37
N THR A 172 -2.37 -1.34 -21.40
CA THR A 172 -1.54 -1.80 -20.28
C THR A 172 -0.39 -2.64 -20.82
N SER A 173 0.84 -2.28 -20.44
CA SER A 173 2.04 -2.89 -20.98
C SER A 173 2.20 -4.33 -20.49
N PRO A 174 2.86 -5.20 -21.27
CA PRO A 174 3.09 -6.59 -20.88
C PRO A 174 3.79 -6.72 -19.52
N GLY A 175 4.74 -5.82 -19.20
CA GLY A 175 5.44 -5.83 -17.92
C GLY A 175 4.51 -5.55 -16.73
N VAL A 176 3.51 -4.70 -16.89
CA VAL A 176 2.50 -4.44 -15.86
C VAL A 176 1.55 -5.63 -15.72
N VAL A 177 1.09 -6.19 -16.84
CA VAL A 177 0.21 -7.37 -16.82
C VAL A 177 0.91 -8.56 -16.16
N ASN A 178 2.17 -8.83 -16.53
CA ASN A 178 2.95 -9.93 -15.94
C ASN A 178 3.13 -9.77 -14.43
N LEU A 179 3.39 -8.56 -13.94
CA LEU A 179 3.48 -8.32 -12.49
C LEU A 179 2.15 -8.60 -11.79
N ILE A 180 1.02 -8.17 -12.37
CA ILE A 180 -0.30 -8.44 -11.79
C ILE A 180 -0.63 -9.94 -11.82
N LEU A 181 -0.20 -10.67 -12.85
CA LEU A 181 -0.37 -12.12 -12.89
C LEU A 181 0.50 -12.84 -11.86
N ASP A 182 1.73 -12.41 -11.63
CA ASP A 182 2.57 -12.91 -10.52
C ASP A 182 1.88 -12.68 -9.16
N MET A 183 1.33 -11.48 -8.94
CA MET A 183 0.53 -11.18 -7.75
C MET A 183 -0.66 -12.14 -7.58
N ILE A 184 -1.41 -12.40 -8.65
CA ILE A 184 -2.54 -13.34 -8.65
C ILE A 184 -2.07 -14.75 -8.33
N GLU A 185 -0.97 -15.20 -8.94
CA GLU A 185 -0.37 -16.50 -8.67
C GLU A 185 -0.02 -16.65 -7.19
N LYS A 186 0.64 -15.64 -6.59
CA LYS A 186 0.98 -15.66 -5.16
C LYS A 186 -0.26 -15.73 -4.28
N LEU A 187 -1.27 -14.89 -4.54
CA LEU A 187 -2.55 -14.91 -3.82
C LEU A 187 -3.24 -16.28 -3.87
N LEU A 188 -3.08 -17.02 -4.97
CA LEU A 188 -3.69 -18.34 -5.13
C LEU A 188 -2.87 -19.48 -4.53
N THR A 189 -1.55 -19.34 -4.43
CA THR A 189 -0.65 -20.49 -4.19
C THR A 189 0.12 -20.42 -2.88
N LEU A 190 0.39 -19.23 -2.34
CA LEU A 190 1.09 -19.11 -1.07
C LEU A 190 0.17 -19.47 0.10
N ILE A 191 0.74 -20.22 1.04
CA ILE A 191 0.11 -20.67 2.28
C ILE A 191 0.95 -20.13 3.42
N GLU A 192 0.32 -19.77 4.54
CA GLU A 192 1.02 -19.35 5.76
C GLU A 192 1.96 -20.47 6.24
N ASP A 193 3.23 -20.14 6.44
CA ASP A 193 4.21 -21.05 7.01
C ASP A 193 3.80 -21.43 8.45
N GLU A 194 4.09 -22.67 8.87
CA GLU A 194 3.77 -23.17 10.21
C GLU A 194 4.37 -22.27 11.30
N GLU A 195 5.59 -21.76 11.10
CA GLU A 195 6.28 -20.85 12.02
C GLU A 195 5.64 -19.45 12.09
N GLU A 196 4.90 -19.04 11.06
CA GLU A 196 4.20 -17.75 11.03
C GLU A 196 2.84 -17.80 11.75
N ARG A 197 2.32 -19.00 12.05
CA ARG A 197 1.01 -19.18 12.70
C ARG A 197 0.95 -18.63 14.13
N ASP A 198 2.10 -18.59 14.80
CA ASP A 198 2.21 -18.03 16.15
C ASP A 198 2.24 -16.49 16.13
N ILE A 199 2.43 -15.88 14.96
CA ILE A 199 2.42 -14.42 14.82
C ILE A 199 0.96 -13.95 14.70
N PRO A 200 0.54 -12.94 15.49
CA PRO A 200 -0.80 -12.39 15.38
C PRO A 200 -1.13 -11.95 13.94
N LYS A 201 -2.37 -12.27 13.53
CA LYS A 201 -2.93 -11.83 12.25
C LYS A 201 -3.05 -10.33 12.23
N ILE A 202 -2.80 -9.75 11.06
CA ILE A 202 -2.99 -8.33 10.84
C ILE A 202 -4.49 -8.05 10.71
N GLU A 203 -4.97 -7.11 11.50
CA GLU A 203 -6.34 -6.62 11.40
C GLU A 203 -6.34 -5.22 10.83
N SER A 204 -7.09 -5.00 9.76
CA SER A 204 -7.28 -3.67 9.21
C SER A 204 -8.35 -2.88 9.96
N PHE A 205 -8.34 -1.55 9.79
CA PHE A 205 -9.31 -0.64 10.39
C PHE A 205 -10.72 -0.81 9.80
N CYS A 206 -10.83 -1.18 8.53
CA CYS A 206 -12.09 -1.48 7.85
C CYS A 206 -11.84 -2.44 6.69
N THR A 207 -12.67 -3.48 6.54
CA THR A 207 -12.54 -4.47 5.46
C THR A 207 -13.88 -4.73 4.77
N LEU A 208 -13.81 -5.07 3.49
CA LEU A 208 -14.94 -5.60 2.75
C LEU A 208 -15.32 -6.98 3.26
N LYS A 209 -16.61 -7.32 3.19
CA LYS A 209 -17.07 -8.67 3.47
C LYS A 209 -16.55 -9.62 2.39
N VAL A 210 -15.92 -10.70 2.83
CA VAL A 210 -15.51 -11.80 1.96
C VAL A 210 -16.61 -12.85 2.02
N GLU A 211 -17.48 -12.86 1.01
CA GLU A 211 -18.50 -13.89 0.84
C GLU A 211 -17.80 -15.15 0.30
N ALA A 212 -17.34 -16.00 1.21
CA ALA A 212 -16.98 -17.36 0.85
C ALA A 212 -18.14 -18.26 1.27
N GLU A 213 -18.75 -18.97 0.32
CA GLU A 213 -19.58 -20.12 0.68
C GLU A 213 -18.69 -21.09 1.48
N ASP A 214 -19.07 -21.39 2.72
CA ASP A 214 -18.32 -22.25 3.66
C ASP A 214 -18.07 -23.69 3.15
N LYS A 215 -18.45 -24.00 1.91
CA LYS A 215 -18.43 -25.33 1.31
C LYS A 215 -17.10 -25.70 0.66
N VAL A 216 -16.19 -24.75 0.43
CA VAL A 216 -14.91 -25.02 -0.24
C VAL A 216 -13.73 -24.53 0.61
N ASP A 217 -12.87 -25.45 1.00
CA ASP A 217 -11.64 -25.18 1.75
C ASP A 217 -10.55 -24.63 0.81
N ILE A 218 -10.65 -23.34 0.49
CA ILE A 218 -9.65 -22.58 -0.28
C ILE A 218 -8.96 -21.55 0.62
N ASN A 219 -7.71 -21.23 0.27
CA ASN A 219 -6.95 -20.21 1.00
C ASN A 219 -7.60 -18.83 0.92
N TYR A 220 -7.21 -17.94 1.84
CA TYR A 220 -7.81 -16.62 1.95
C TYR A 220 -7.61 -15.75 0.70
N GLY A 221 -6.43 -15.84 0.05
CA GLY A 221 -6.15 -15.11 -1.19
C GLY A 221 -7.08 -15.52 -2.34
N SER A 222 -7.43 -16.80 -2.44
CA SER A 222 -8.43 -17.29 -3.39
C SER A 222 -9.81 -16.71 -3.11
N LYS A 223 -10.22 -16.64 -1.83
CA LYS A 223 -11.53 -16.09 -1.43
C LYS A 223 -11.69 -14.62 -1.84
N ILE A 224 -10.66 -13.80 -1.65
CA ILE A 224 -10.72 -12.37 -2.00
C ILE A 224 -10.65 -12.12 -3.52
N LEU A 225 -10.22 -13.10 -4.31
CA LEU A 225 -10.18 -13.02 -5.77
C LEU A 225 -11.49 -13.42 -6.46
N ILE A 226 -12.42 -14.10 -5.76
CA ILE A 226 -13.70 -14.55 -6.34
C ILE A 226 -14.47 -13.42 -7.05
N PRO A 227 -14.66 -12.22 -6.47
CA PRO A 227 -15.37 -11.13 -7.14
C PRO A 227 -14.66 -10.62 -8.42
N HIS A 228 -13.40 -11.00 -8.63
CA HIS A 228 -12.56 -10.54 -9.72
C HIS A 228 -12.29 -11.60 -10.79
N LEU A 229 -12.81 -12.82 -10.64
CA LEU A 229 -12.69 -13.90 -11.62
C LEU A 229 -13.04 -13.48 -13.06
N PRO A 230 -14.10 -12.69 -13.34
CA PRO A 230 -14.39 -12.23 -14.70
C PRO A 230 -13.23 -11.47 -15.35
N CYS A 231 -12.49 -10.66 -14.57
CA CYS A 231 -11.33 -9.92 -15.08
C CYS A 231 -10.14 -10.86 -15.33
N ILE A 232 -9.93 -11.87 -14.48
CA ILE A 232 -8.88 -12.88 -14.66
C ILE A 232 -9.11 -13.66 -15.96
N LEU A 233 -10.34 -14.14 -16.17
CA LEU A 233 -10.71 -14.89 -17.38
C LEU A 233 -10.55 -14.05 -18.66
N GLU A 234 -10.88 -12.76 -18.61
CA GLU A 234 -10.67 -11.83 -19.72
C GLU A 234 -9.17 -11.69 -20.07
N VAL A 235 -8.29 -11.59 -19.06
CA VAL A 235 -6.84 -11.55 -19.29
C VAL A 235 -6.34 -12.85 -19.92
N MET A 236 -6.82 -14.01 -19.44
CA MET A 236 -6.47 -15.31 -20.02
C MET A 236 -6.91 -15.38 -21.48
N LYS A 237 -8.16 -14.99 -21.78
CA LYS A 237 -8.70 -14.97 -23.16
C LYS A 237 -7.85 -14.12 -24.10
N ARG A 238 -7.40 -12.94 -23.66
CA ARG A 238 -6.53 -12.04 -24.46
C ARG A 238 -5.13 -12.61 -24.74
N ARG A 239 -4.68 -13.61 -23.97
CA ARG A 239 -3.37 -14.27 -24.19
C ARG A 239 -3.46 -15.48 -25.12
N PHE A 240 -4.63 -16.09 -25.21
CA PHE A 240 -4.88 -17.21 -26.12
C PHE A 240 -5.20 -16.75 -27.54
N ALA A 241 -5.80 -15.56 -27.70
CA ALA A 241 -6.12 -14.94 -28.98
C ALA A 241 -4.90 -14.23 -29.59
#